data_AF-A2S7X3-F1
#
_entry.id   AF-A2S7X3-F1
#
_cell.length_a   1.000
_cell.length_b   1.000
_cell.length_c   1.000
_cell.angle_alpha   90.00
_cell.angle_beta   90.00
_cell.angle_gamma   90.00
#
_symmetry.space_group_name_H-M   'P 1'
#
loop_
_entity.id
_entity.type
_entity.pdbx_description
1 polymer ?
#
loop_
_entity_poly.entity_id
_entity_poly.type
_entity_poly.pdbx_seq_one_letter_code
_entity_poly.pdbx_strand_id
1 'polypeptide(L)'
;MTLMIAGALVALPCTTNLNAAQAATRAPAVAGSPGSAIVFVNGINNTFDDAIASLQVLKTQLNARDANNAYVYGNAYNATQGTFSDLWQVFKQKSVEGTSPADFWRAIDGGTVPAGGMDAALQQKYIDILTKSETPELPDHLNQYRAYLQQNRKVVLVGHSQGTLYANFEMNLLITGPERAQGRISSVNVGNAARYLLPGSSYLTSSSDTVIGSLGLVQTVMPSNFSLGLHLFTDPLGHSFTKIYLNPSFSAARQILTQVSQQANSAAKAAVR
;
A
#
# COMPACT_ATOMS: atom_id res chain seq x y z
N MET A 1 -59.45 64.43 -5.10
CA MET A 1 -58.77 63.47 -5.99
C MET A 1 -58.30 62.29 -5.13
N THR A 2 -58.54 61.07 -5.61
CA THR A 2 -58.09 59.78 -5.07
C THR A 2 -58.90 59.13 -3.96
N LEU A 3 -59.08 57.82 -4.16
CA LEU A 3 -60.04 56.84 -3.65
C LEU A 3 -59.27 55.79 -2.81
N MET A 4 -59.97 55.11 -1.89
CA MET A 4 -59.76 53.68 -1.48
C MET A 4 -58.57 53.36 -0.55
N ILE A 5 -58.56 52.38 0.38
CA ILE A 5 -59.25 51.08 0.55
C ILE A 5 -59.18 50.66 2.05
N ALA A 6 -60.15 49.82 2.48
CA ALA A 6 -60.21 49.13 3.77
C ALA A 6 -59.25 47.92 3.89
N GLY A 7 -58.79 47.58 5.09
CA GLY A 7 -58.00 46.37 5.35
C GLY A 7 -58.21 45.84 6.77
N ALA A 8 -58.66 44.58 6.87
CA ALA A 8 -59.17 43.91 8.07
C ALA A 8 -58.08 43.44 9.06
N LEU A 9 -58.45 43.39 10.34
CA LEU A 9 -57.75 42.65 11.39
C LEU A 9 -57.79 41.14 11.10
N VAL A 10 -56.63 40.48 11.12
CA VAL A 10 -56.53 39.02 11.25
C VAL A 10 -55.47 38.71 12.30
N ALA A 11 -55.91 38.08 13.38
CA ALA A 11 -55.04 37.56 14.45
C ALA A 11 -54.25 36.34 13.95
N LEU A 12 -52.96 36.30 14.26
CA LEU A 12 -52.07 35.18 13.97
C LEU A 12 -52.26 34.05 15.00
N PRO A 13 -52.55 32.81 14.61
CA PRO A 13 -52.29 31.65 15.44
C PRO A 13 -50.87 31.13 15.19
N CYS A 14 -50.06 31.09 16.26
CA CYS A 14 -48.83 30.31 16.31
C CYS A 14 -49.17 28.83 16.06
N THR A 15 -48.70 28.27 14.94
CA THR A 15 -48.76 26.84 14.67
C THR A 15 -47.35 26.26 14.79
N THR A 16 -47.18 25.36 15.76
CA THR A 16 -46.00 24.54 15.94
C THR A 16 -46.01 23.42 14.90
N ASN A 17 -45.11 23.48 13.92
CA ASN A 17 -44.87 22.37 13.00
C ASN A 17 -44.12 21.26 13.76
N LEU A 18 -44.86 20.25 14.23
CA LEU A 18 -44.31 18.96 14.61
C LEU A 18 -43.93 18.20 13.33
N ASN A 19 -42.66 18.28 12.92
CA ASN A 19 -42.12 17.39 11.92
C ASN A 19 -42.10 15.96 12.49
N ALA A 20 -43.01 15.12 12.02
CA ALA A 20 -42.95 13.68 12.20
C ALA A 20 -41.70 13.15 11.50
N ALA A 21 -40.63 12.91 12.27
CA ALA A 21 -39.47 12.16 11.79
C ALA A 21 -39.94 10.73 11.47
N GLN A 22 -39.98 10.39 10.18
CA GLN A 22 -40.12 9.02 9.74
C GLN A 22 -38.89 8.25 10.26
N ALA A 23 -39.12 7.38 11.23
CA ALA A 23 -38.12 6.43 11.70
C ALA A 23 -37.80 5.48 10.55
N ALA A 24 -36.73 5.76 9.81
CA ALA A 24 -36.15 4.82 8.88
C ALA A 24 -35.65 3.61 9.69
N THR A 25 -36.38 2.51 9.60
CA THR A 25 -35.95 1.19 10.07
C THR A 25 -34.66 0.84 9.34
N ARG A 26 -33.53 0.87 10.06
CA ARG A 26 -32.25 0.37 9.58
C ARG A 26 -32.41 -1.11 9.24
N ALA A 27 -32.14 -1.47 7.99
CA ALA A 27 -31.89 -2.85 7.59
C ALA A 27 -30.81 -3.46 8.51
N PRO A 28 -30.90 -4.77 8.82
CA PRO A 28 -29.91 -5.43 9.67
C PRO A 28 -28.51 -5.26 9.07
N ALA A 29 -27.55 -4.95 9.94
CA ALA A 29 -26.15 -4.77 9.56
C ALA A 29 -25.65 -6.00 8.81
N VAL A 30 -25.30 -5.81 7.54
CA VAL A 30 -24.48 -6.76 6.78
C VAL A 30 -23.28 -7.10 7.66
N ALA A 31 -23.00 -8.40 7.83
CA ALA A 31 -21.85 -8.89 8.58
C ALA A 31 -20.63 -8.04 8.22
N GLY A 32 -19.97 -7.45 9.23
CA GLY A 32 -18.93 -6.45 9.04
C GLY A 32 -17.89 -6.89 8.01
N SER A 33 -17.51 -5.98 7.11
CA SER A 33 -16.49 -6.24 6.08
C SER A 33 -15.30 -6.97 6.71
N PRO A 34 -14.83 -8.10 6.13
CA PRO A 34 -13.66 -8.79 6.65
C PRO A 34 -12.51 -7.79 6.61
N GLY A 35 -12.01 -7.36 7.77
CA GLY A 35 -11.06 -6.25 7.85
C GLY A 35 -9.79 -6.48 7.02
N SER A 36 -9.01 -5.43 6.81
CA SER A 36 -7.90 -5.45 5.86
C SER A 36 -6.71 -6.29 6.35
N ALA A 37 -5.99 -6.93 5.43
CA ALA A 37 -4.72 -7.56 5.70
C ALA A 37 -3.59 -6.54 5.55
N ILE A 38 -2.77 -6.38 6.60
CA ILE A 38 -1.56 -5.57 6.60
C ILE A 38 -0.37 -6.52 6.54
N VAL A 39 0.38 -6.50 5.44
CA VAL A 39 1.47 -7.45 5.22
C VAL A 39 2.79 -6.70 5.17
N PHE A 40 3.71 -7.02 6.08
CA PHE A 40 5.05 -6.43 6.08
C PHE A 40 5.94 -7.16 5.07
N VAL A 41 6.68 -6.41 4.24
CA VAL A 41 7.62 -6.93 3.25
C VAL A 41 9.01 -6.36 3.57
N ASN A 42 9.91 -7.19 4.11
CA ASN A 42 11.21 -6.73 4.62
C ASN A 42 12.21 -6.37 3.52
N GLY A 43 13.21 -5.57 3.91
CA GLY A 43 14.39 -5.28 3.09
C GLY A 43 15.47 -6.34 3.20
N ILE A 44 16.68 -5.99 2.75
CA ILE A 44 17.83 -6.90 2.82
C ILE A 44 18.40 -7.04 4.23
N ASN A 45 19.18 -8.11 4.43
CA ASN A 45 19.97 -8.32 5.65
C ASN A 45 19.09 -8.36 6.91
N ASN A 46 17.93 -9.01 6.79
CA ASN A 46 17.03 -9.30 7.90
C ASN A 46 16.92 -10.81 8.05
N THR A 47 17.06 -11.29 9.28
CA THR A 47 16.61 -12.64 9.63
C THR A 47 15.08 -12.68 9.61
N PHE A 48 14.50 -13.89 9.62
CA PHE A 48 13.06 -14.04 9.78
C PHE A 48 12.57 -13.36 11.07
N ASP A 49 13.33 -13.49 12.17
CA ASP A 49 13.00 -12.87 13.45
C ASP A 49 13.02 -11.34 13.39
N ASP A 50 13.95 -10.74 12.64
CA ASP A 50 13.98 -9.28 12.43
C ASP A 50 12.75 -8.78 11.66
N ALA A 51 12.31 -9.55 10.65
CA ALA A 51 11.11 -9.23 9.88
C ALA A 51 9.86 -9.33 10.76
N ILE A 52 9.76 -10.38 11.59
CA ILE A 52 8.69 -10.53 12.57
C ILE A 52 8.72 -9.41 13.60
N ALA A 53 9.88 -9.03 14.14
CA ALA A 53 10.01 -7.93 15.09
C ALA A 53 9.51 -6.61 14.48
N SER A 54 9.86 -6.34 13.22
CA SER A 54 9.38 -5.17 12.48
C SER A 54 7.86 -5.19 12.29
N LEU A 55 7.29 -6.34 11.93
CA LEU A 55 5.85 -6.53 11.86
C LEU A 55 5.17 -6.31 13.22
N GLN A 56 5.75 -6.79 14.32
CA GLN A 56 5.18 -6.58 15.66
C GLN A 56 5.17 -5.11 16.06
N VAL A 57 6.21 -4.34 15.72
CA VAL A 57 6.23 -2.88 15.95
C VAL A 57 5.10 -2.21 15.16
N LEU A 58 4.97 -2.53 13.87
CA LEU A 58 3.91 -2.00 13.01
C LEU A 58 2.52 -2.33 13.56
N LYS A 59 2.28 -3.61 13.90
CA LYS A 59 1.03 -4.11 14.49
C LYS A 59 0.70 -3.39 15.80
N THR A 60 1.67 -3.29 16.70
CA THR A 60 1.47 -2.65 18.00
C THR A 60 1.06 -1.20 17.84
N GLN A 61 1.73 -0.45 16.97
CA GLN A 61 1.43 0.96 16.76
C GLN A 61 0.11 1.20 16.01
N LEU A 62 -0.27 0.32 15.06
CA LEU A 62 -1.58 0.39 14.42
C LEU A 62 -2.72 0.08 15.41
N ASN A 63 -2.56 -0.93 16.25
CA ASN A 63 -3.55 -1.28 17.27
C ASN A 63 -3.65 -0.21 18.38
N ALA A 64 -2.54 0.42 18.75
CA ALA A 64 -2.55 1.55 19.68
C ALA A 64 -3.30 2.77 19.11
N ARG A 65 -3.31 2.92 17.78
CA ARG A 65 -4.01 4.01 17.10
C ARG A 65 -5.52 3.78 16.99
N ASP A 66 -5.92 2.54 16.75
CA ASP A 66 -7.32 2.13 16.71
C ASP A 66 -7.46 0.70 17.23
N ALA A 67 -7.87 0.54 18.49
CA ALA A 67 -8.01 -0.77 19.12
C ALA A 67 -9.14 -1.61 18.51
N ASN A 68 -10.05 -0.99 17.77
CA ASN A 68 -11.19 -1.65 17.12
C ASN A 68 -10.91 -1.97 15.64
N ASN A 69 -9.69 -1.71 15.15
CA ASN A 69 -9.35 -2.10 13.79
C ASN A 69 -9.52 -3.63 13.62
N ALA A 70 -10.06 -4.04 12.48
CA ALA A 70 -10.27 -5.44 12.16
C ALA A 70 -9.10 -6.03 11.35
N TYR A 71 -7.89 -5.47 11.51
CA TYR A 71 -6.74 -5.85 10.70
C TYR A 71 -6.25 -7.25 11.03
N VAL A 72 -5.88 -7.99 9.98
CA VAL A 72 -5.06 -9.19 10.11
C VAL A 72 -3.64 -8.88 9.63
N TYR A 73 -2.65 -9.55 10.21
CA TYR A 73 -1.25 -9.22 9.99
C TYR A 73 -0.54 -10.39 9.30
N GLY A 74 0.27 -10.08 8.29
CA GLY A 74 1.09 -11.05 7.56
C GLY A 74 2.55 -10.62 7.49
N ASN A 75 3.45 -11.58 7.33
CA ASN A 75 4.87 -11.35 7.06
C ASN A 75 5.23 -12.00 5.72
N ALA A 76 5.56 -11.18 4.74
CA ALA A 76 6.12 -11.59 3.45
C ALA A 76 7.65 -11.49 3.56
N TYR A 77 8.26 -12.56 4.07
CA TYR A 77 9.68 -12.61 4.35
C TYR A 77 10.51 -12.86 3.09
N ASN A 78 11.39 -11.92 2.75
CA ASN A 78 12.42 -12.09 1.73
C ASN A 78 13.71 -12.62 2.38
N ALA A 79 14.05 -13.90 2.19
CA ALA A 79 15.28 -14.50 2.70
C ALA A 79 16.48 -14.09 1.83
N THR A 80 16.88 -12.84 1.95
CA THR A 80 17.96 -12.28 1.13
C THR A 80 19.31 -12.66 1.73
N GLN A 81 20.04 -13.56 1.06
CA GLN A 81 21.43 -13.92 1.40
C GLN A 81 22.49 -13.09 0.63
N GLY A 82 22.06 -12.10 -0.16
CA GLY A 82 22.92 -11.32 -1.06
C GLY A 82 22.86 -9.81 -0.85
N THR A 83 23.46 -9.06 -1.77
CA THR A 83 23.51 -7.60 -1.74
C THR A 83 22.31 -6.98 -2.47
N PHE A 84 21.94 -5.74 -2.13
CA PHE A 84 20.84 -5.02 -2.79
C PHE A 84 20.96 -5.04 -4.34
N SER A 85 22.19 -5.06 -4.86
CA SER A 85 22.50 -5.07 -6.28
C SER A 85 22.10 -6.35 -7.00
N ASP A 86 22.14 -7.52 -6.35
CA ASP A 86 21.94 -8.81 -7.04
C ASP A 86 20.46 -8.97 -7.44
N LEU A 87 19.55 -8.73 -6.50
CA LEU A 87 18.12 -8.71 -6.79
C LEU A 87 17.76 -7.58 -7.77
N TRP A 88 18.35 -6.40 -7.58
CA TRP A 88 18.12 -5.28 -8.48
C TRP A 88 18.60 -5.58 -9.90
N GLN A 89 19.71 -6.30 -10.05
CA GLN A 89 20.24 -6.74 -11.33
C GLN A 89 19.26 -7.69 -12.01
N VAL A 90 18.59 -8.59 -11.29
CA VAL A 90 17.50 -9.44 -11.84
C VAL A 90 16.34 -8.58 -12.35
N PHE A 91 15.92 -7.57 -11.57
CA PHE A 91 14.89 -6.62 -12.01
C PHE A 91 15.33 -5.70 -13.17
N LYS A 92 16.62 -5.35 -13.26
CA LYS A 92 17.18 -4.42 -14.25
C LYS A 92 17.54 -5.10 -15.57
N GLN A 93 18.19 -6.27 -15.54
CA GLN A 93 18.61 -7.00 -16.75
C GLN A 93 17.43 -7.41 -17.64
N LYS A 94 16.22 -7.43 -17.09
CA LYS A 94 14.98 -7.70 -17.83
C LYS A 94 14.10 -6.46 -18.03
N SER A 95 14.52 -5.29 -17.54
CA SER A 95 13.81 -4.01 -17.64
C SER A 95 14.55 -3.09 -18.62
N VAL A 96 14.41 -3.36 -19.92
CA VAL A 96 14.76 -2.38 -20.96
C VAL A 96 13.47 -1.91 -21.66
N GLU A 97 13.15 -0.64 -21.34
CA GLU A 97 12.31 0.34 -22.04
C GLU A 97 10.77 0.36 -21.85
N GLY A 98 10.34 1.21 -20.90
CA GLY A 98 9.19 2.10 -21.07
C GLY A 98 8.67 2.73 -19.76
N THR A 99 7.68 3.62 -19.88
CA THR A 99 7.22 4.56 -18.83
C THR A 99 6.02 4.07 -18.02
N SER A 100 5.50 2.86 -18.27
CA SER A 100 4.31 2.29 -17.61
C SER A 100 4.54 0.87 -17.04
N PRO A 101 3.71 0.41 -16.08
CA PRO A 101 3.74 -0.98 -15.58
C PRO A 101 3.53 -2.05 -16.66
N ALA A 102 2.88 -1.71 -17.77
CA ALA A 102 2.73 -2.58 -18.94
C ALA A 102 3.99 -2.61 -19.82
N ASP A 103 4.79 -1.53 -19.82
CA ASP A 103 6.10 -1.51 -20.48
C ASP A 103 7.11 -2.35 -19.71
N PHE A 104 7.04 -2.35 -18.37
CA PHE A 104 7.85 -3.26 -17.54
C PHE A 104 7.67 -4.71 -17.97
N TRP A 105 6.43 -5.21 -18.10
CA TRP A 105 6.19 -6.59 -18.54
C TRP A 105 6.57 -6.85 -20.00
N ARG A 106 6.29 -5.90 -20.91
CA ARG A 106 6.71 -6.01 -22.31
C ARG A 106 8.24 -6.07 -22.43
N ALA A 107 8.98 -5.37 -21.58
CA ALA A 107 10.43 -5.49 -21.50
C ALA A 107 10.91 -6.87 -21.02
N ILE A 108 10.21 -7.48 -20.05
CA ILE A 108 10.60 -8.81 -19.49
C ILE A 108 10.34 -9.94 -20.50
N ASP A 109 9.28 -9.88 -21.32
CA ASP A 109 8.92 -10.95 -22.28
C ASP A 109 9.47 -10.78 -23.70
N GLY A 110 10.07 -9.63 -24.03
CA GLY A 110 10.35 -9.27 -25.43
C GLY A 110 9.10 -8.84 -26.22
N GLY A 111 8.09 -8.28 -25.54
CA GLY A 111 6.95 -7.59 -26.17
C GLY A 111 5.68 -8.42 -26.32
N THR A 112 5.62 -9.65 -25.82
CA THR A 112 4.46 -10.55 -26.00
C THR A 112 3.32 -10.37 -24.99
N VAL A 113 3.49 -9.51 -23.98
CA VAL A 113 2.42 -9.17 -23.02
C VAL A 113 1.39 -8.25 -23.69
N PRO A 114 0.11 -8.65 -23.81
CA PRO A 114 -0.93 -7.81 -24.40
C PRO A 114 -1.20 -6.55 -23.58
N ALA A 115 -1.63 -5.47 -24.25
CA ALA A 115 -2.05 -4.23 -23.57
C ALA A 115 -3.19 -4.44 -22.54
N GLY A 116 -3.92 -5.56 -22.61
CA GLY A 116 -5.00 -5.93 -21.70
C GLY A 116 -4.61 -6.64 -20.39
N GLY A 117 -3.31 -6.84 -20.13
CA GLY A 117 -2.78 -7.50 -18.92
C GLY A 117 -2.23 -8.91 -19.16
N MET A 118 -1.87 -9.60 -18.07
CA MET A 118 -1.35 -10.98 -18.12
C MET A 118 -2.51 -11.98 -18.01
N ASP A 119 -2.53 -12.97 -18.90
CA ASP A 119 -3.33 -14.17 -18.66
C ASP A 119 -2.66 -15.07 -17.60
N ALA A 120 -3.37 -16.11 -17.16
CA ALA A 120 -2.89 -17.01 -16.12
C ALA A 120 -1.61 -17.77 -16.53
N ALA A 121 -1.48 -18.12 -17.81
CA ALA A 121 -0.33 -18.86 -18.31
C ALA A 121 0.94 -17.98 -18.31
N LEU A 122 0.78 -16.71 -18.70
CA LEU A 122 1.87 -15.73 -18.72
C LEU A 122 2.28 -15.31 -17.31
N GLN A 123 1.31 -15.14 -16.41
CA GLN A 123 1.59 -14.89 -14.98
C GLN A 123 2.39 -16.05 -14.37
N GLN A 124 1.98 -17.31 -14.63
CA GLN A 124 2.67 -18.48 -14.11
C GLN A 124 4.09 -18.61 -14.68
N LYS A 125 4.28 -18.33 -15.98
CA LYS A 125 5.61 -18.30 -16.62
C LYS A 125 6.56 -17.35 -15.88
N TYR A 126 6.11 -16.16 -15.46
CA TYR A 126 6.95 -15.22 -14.72
C TYR A 126 7.26 -15.67 -13.30
N ILE A 127 6.26 -16.23 -12.60
CA ILE A 127 6.48 -16.83 -11.29
C ILE A 127 7.54 -17.93 -11.41
N ASP A 128 7.45 -18.79 -12.41
CA ASP A 128 8.41 -19.89 -12.63
C ASP A 128 9.83 -19.37 -12.97
N ILE A 129 9.94 -18.32 -13.78
CA ILE A 129 11.24 -17.68 -14.10
C ILE A 129 11.89 -17.14 -12.83
N LEU A 130 11.14 -16.44 -11.99
CA LEU A 130 11.65 -15.81 -10.76
C LEU A 130 11.97 -16.83 -9.67
N THR A 131 11.14 -17.87 -9.57
CA THR A 131 11.40 -19.00 -8.65
C THR A 131 12.69 -19.73 -9.04
N LYS A 132 12.97 -19.88 -10.34
CA LYS A 132 14.22 -20.48 -10.83
C LYS A 132 15.45 -19.57 -10.72
N SER A 133 15.27 -18.27 -10.47
CA SER A 133 16.34 -17.26 -10.42
C SER A 133 16.55 -16.67 -9.02
N GLU A 134 16.53 -17.54 -8.01
CA GLU A 134 16.97 -17.22 -6.63
C GLU A 134 16.01 -16.34 -5.80
N THR A 135 14.72 -16.28 -6.16
CA THR A 135 13.66 -15.66 -5.33
C THR A 135 12.56 -16.67 -4.93
N PRO A 136 12.90 -17.69 -4.11
CA PRO A 136 11.98 -18.79 -3.80
C PRO A 136 10.74 -18.36 -2.99
N GLU A 137 10.74 -17.18 -2.38
CA GLU A 137 9.68 -16.70 -1.47
C GLU A 137 8.50 -16.06 -2.21
N LEU A 138 8.69 -15.67 -3.46
CA LEU A 138 7.71 -14.95 -4.25
C LEU A 138 6.39 -15.73 -4.47
N PRO A 139 6.41 -17.05 -4.77
CA PRO A 139 5.19 -17.86 -4.78
C PRO A 139 4.44 -17.84 -3.44
N ASP A 140 5.17 -17.90 -2.32
CA ASP A 140 4.56 -17.93 -0.98
C ASP A 140 3.88 -16.60 -0.65
N HIS A 141 4.52 -15.47 -0.99
CA HIS A 141 3.93 -14.14 -0.88
C HIS A 141 2.63 -14.02 -1.67
N LEU A 142 2.67 -14.39 -2.95
CA LEU A 142 1.50 -14.31 -3.82
C LEU A 142 0.38 -15.22 -3.33
N ASN A 143 0.69 -16.43 -2.87
CA ASN A 143 -0.29 -17.35 -2.29
C ASN A 143 -0.94 -16.76 -1.04
N GLN A 144 -0.14 -16.15 -0.15
CA GLN A 144 -0.66 -15.44 1.02
C GLN A 144 -1.59 -14.29 0.63
N TYR A 145 -1.19 -13.44 -0.32
CA TYR A 145 -2.01 -12.30 -0.74
C TYR A 145 -3.31 -12.76 -1.41
N ARG A 146 -3.23 -13.80 -2.26
CA ARG A 146 -4.41 -14.42 -2.90
C ARG A 146 -5.37 -14.96 -1.86
N ALA A 147 -4.88 -15.61 -0.80
CA ALA A 147 -5.72 -16.10 0.28
C ALA A 147 -6.48 -14.94 0.98
N TYR A 148 -5.82 -13.81 1.25
CA TYR A 148 -6.52 -12.63 1.80
C TYR A 148 -7.54 -12.03 0.81
N LEU A 149 -7.19 -11.94 -0.47
CA LEU A 149 -8.09 -11.43 -1.51
C LEU A 149 -9.31 -12.33 -1.72
N GLN A 150 -9.17 -13.66 -1.59
CA GLN A 150 -10.26 -14.64 -1.64
C GLN A 150 -11.19 -14.53 -0.43
N GLN A 151 -10.65 -14.15 0.73
CA GLN A 151 -11.43 -13.80 1.92
C GLN A 151 -12.12 -12.42 1.82
N ASN A 152 -12.11 -11.81 0.64
CA ASN A 152 -12.66 -10.47 0.37
C ASN A 152 -12.04 -9.36 1.23
N ARG A 153 -10.81 -9.56 1.71
CA ARG A 153 -10.04 -8.54 2.43
C ARG A 153 -9.32 -7.63 1.45
N LYS A 154 -9.16 -6.35 1.81
CA LYS A 154 -8.16 -5.50 1.17
C LYS A 154 -6.78 -5.91 1.67
N VAL A 155 -5.76 -5.80 0.83
CA VAL A 155 -4.37 -6.08 1.18
C VAL A 155 -3.57 -4.78 1.10
N VAL A 156 -2.89 -4.42 2.18
CA VAL A 156 -1.95 -3.30 2.24
C VAL A 156 -0.56 -3.87 2.49
N LEU A 157 0.31 -3.78 1.49
CA LEU A 157 1.71 -4.17 1.59
C LEU A 157 2.51 -3.02 2.21
N VAL A 158 3.22 -3.27 3.31
CA VAL A 158 4.13 -2.30 3.92
C VAL A 158 5.55 -2.74 3.60
N GLY A 159 6.05 -2.27 2.47
CA GLY A 159 7.39 -2.61 1.98
C GLY A 159 8.44 -1.69 2.56
N HIS A 160 9.58 -2.24 2.98
CA HIS A 160 10.73 -1.46 3.42
C HIS A 160 11.96 -1.70 2.54
N SER A 161 12.67 -0.63 2.15
CA SER A 161 13.93 -0.72 1.40
C SER A 161 13.77 -1.57 0.13
N GLN A 162 14.52 -2.66 -0.03
CA GLN A 162 14.37 -3.61 -1.13
C GLN A 162 12.97 -4.25 -1.21
N GLY A 163 12.30 -4.47 -0.07
CA GLY A 163 10.94 -5.02 -0.01
C GLY A 163 9.91 -4.17 -0.77
N THR A 164 10.21 -2.90 -1.02
CA THR A 164 9.38 -2.00 -1.85
C THR A 164 9.30 -2.45 -3.32
N LEU A 165 10.32 -3.18 -3.79
CA LEU A 165 10.38 -3.73 -5.15
C LEU A 165 9.54 -4.98 -5.28
N TYR A 166 9.64 -5.89 -4.31
CA TYR A 166 8.75 -7.04 -4.18
C TYR A 166 7.30 -6.58 -4.08
N ALA A 167 7.00 -5.64 -3.19
CA ALA A 167 5.65 -5.11 -3.03
C ALA A 167 5.09 -4.54 -4.34
N ASN A 168 5.87 -3.72 -5.07
CA ASN A 168 5.46 -3.20 -6.37
C ASN A 168 5.27 -4.31 -7.40
N PHE A 169 6.21 -5.26 -7.46
CA PHE A 169 6.20 -6.33 -8.44
C PHE A 169 4.99 -7.26 -8.25
N GLU A 170 4.79 -7.75 -7.03
CA GLU A 170 3.72 -8.67 -6.65
C GLU A 170 2.35 -7.99 -6.76
N MET A 171 2.25 -6.72 -6.38
CA MET A 171 1.03 -5.94 -6.59
C MET A 171 0.71 -5.78 -8.09
N ASN A 172 1.72 -5.55 -8.94
CA ASN A 172 1.51 -5.45 -10.39
C ASN A 172 1.00 -6.77 -10.97
N LEU A 173 1.58 -7.91 -10.54
CA LEU A 173 1.12 -9.25 -10.93
C LEU A 173 -0.36 -9.45 -10.59
N LEU A 174 -0.78 -9.10 -9.37
CA LEU A 174 -2.16 -9.30 -8.93
C LEU A 174 -3.15 -8.32 -9.56
N ILE A 175 -2.71 -7.10 -9.91
CA ILE A 175 -3.57 -6.10 -10.58
C ILE A 175 -3.81 -6.48 -12.04
N THR A 176 -2.75 -6.85 -12.75
CA THR A 176 -2.77 -7.08 -14.20
C THR A 176 -3.08 -8.53 -14.56
N GLY A 177 -2.98 -9.45 -13.60
CA GLY A 177 -3.31 -10.87 -13.73
C GLY A 177 -4.82 -11.18 -13.60
N PRO A 178 -5.17 -12.47 -13.56
CA PRO A 178 -6.54 -12.97 -13.41
C PRO A 178 -7.24 -12.47 -12.15
N GLU A 179 -6.50 -12.14 -11.08
CA GLU A 179 -7.07 -11.66 -9.83
C GLU A 179 -7.67 -10.26 -9.93
N ARG A 180 -7.28 -9.49 -10.97
CA ARG A 180 -7.76 -8.13 -11.26
C ARG A 180 -7.86 -7.28 -9.99
N ALA A 181 -6.83 -7.34 -9.15
CA ALA A 181 -6.88 -6.88 -7.76
C ALA A 181 -6.85 -5.34 -7.60
N GLN A 182 -7.01 -4.58 -8.69
CA GLN A 182 -7.03 -3.12 -8.64
C GLN A 182 -8.05 -2.61 -7.62
N GLY A 183 -7.60 -1.70 -6.74
CA GLY A 183 -8.43 -1.16 -5.66
C GLY A 183 -8.63 -2.10 -4.46
N ARG A 184 -8.22 -3.37 -4.55
CA ARG A 184 -8.23 -4.37 -3.46
C ARG A 184 -6.85 -4.63 -2.87
N ILE A 185 -5.78 -4.28 -3.59
CA ILE A 185 -4.40 -4.29 -3.09
C ILE A 185 -3.77 -2.90 -3.27
N SER A 186 -2.91 -2.51 -2.34
CA SER A 186 -2.10 -1.29 -2.39
C SER A 186 -0.82 -1.44 -1.56
N SER A 187 0.11 -0.47 -1.65
CA SER A 187 1.31 -0.47 -0.81
C SER A 187 1.59 0.86 -0.10
N VAL A 188 2.24 0.78 1.07
CA VAL A 188 2.93 1.88 1.75
C VAL A 188 4.41 1.55 1.75
N ASN A 189 5.16 2.18 0.84
CA ASN A 189 6.58 1.92 0.65
C ASN A 189 7.44 2.85 1.53
N VAL A 190 8.22 2.30 2.44
CA VAL A 190 9.01 3.03 3.45
C VAL A 190 10.50 2.89 3.13
N GLY A 191 11.24 4.00 3.10
CA GLY A 191 12.62 3.98 2.58
C GLY A 191 12.61 3.42 1.16
N ASN A 192 11.79 4.00 0.29
CA ASN A 192 11.38 3.43 -0.98
C ASN A 192 12.54 3.35 -1.98
N ALA A 193 12.86 2.13 -2.41
CA ALA A 193 13.85 1.86 -3.45
C ALA A 193 13.23 1.74 -4.85
N ALA A 194 11.89 1.70 -4.95
CA ALA A 194 11.20 1.62 -6.24
C ALA A 194 11.26 2.94 -7.03
N ARG A 195 11.22 2.83 -8.35
CA ARG A 195 11.24 3.98 -9.28
C ARG A 195 9.85 4.55 -9.62
N TYR A 196 8.80 3.84 -9.24
CA TYR A 196 7.40 4.24 -9.46
C TYR A 196 6.51 3.71 -8.32
N LEU A 197 5.27 4.19 -8.27
CA LEU A 197 4.21 3.61 -7.45
C LEU A 197 3.08 3.09 -8.33
N LEU A 198 2.40 2.05 -7.85
CA LEU A 198 1.16 1.58 -8.45
C LEU A 198 -0.06 2.34 -7.91
N PRO A 199 -1.18 2.37 -8.66
CA PRO A 199 -2.38 3.09 -8.24
C PRO A 199 -2.85 2.71 -6.84
N GLY A 200 -3.18 3.73 -6.03
CA GLY A 200 -3.64 3.53 -4.64
C GLY A 200 -2.54 3.36 -3.61
N SER A 201 -1.27 3.33 -4.02
CA SER A 201 -0.11 3.22 -3.13
C SER A 201 0.43 4.58 -2.72
N SER A 202 1.22 4.59 -1.64
CA SER A 202 1.96 5.75 -1.16
C SER A 202 3.37 5.34 -0.76
N TYR A 203 4.21 6.34 -0.52
CA TYR A 203 5.57 6.10 -0.03
C TYR A 203 6.00 7.19 0.94
N LEU A 204 7.01 6.86 1.74
CA LEU A 204 7.72 7.80 2.59
C LEU A 204 9.21 7.44 2.61
N THR A 205 10.03 8.36 2.11
CA THR A 205 11.50 8.27 2.12
C THR A 205 12.07 9.56 2.70
N SER A 206 12.89 9.45 3.74
CA SER A 206 13.56 10.60 4.34
C SER A 206 14.70 11.09 3.46
N SER A 207 14.92 12.41 3.40
CA SER A 207 16.10 13.01 2.78
C SER A 207 17.41 12.69 3.52
N SER A 208 17.32 12.28 4.79
CA SER A 208 18.45 11.79 5.59
C SER A 208 18.70 10.28 5.49
N ASP A 209 17.91 9.58 4.67
CA ASP A 209 18.13 8.16 4.38
C ASP A 209 19.30 8.01 3.40
N THR A 210 20.48 7.80 3.95
CA THR A 210 21.72 7.72 3.16
C THR A 210 21.81 6.45 2.32
N VAL A 211 21.10 5.38 2.68
CA VAL A 211 21.06 4.14 1.89
C VAL A 211 20.32 4.40 0.59
N ILE A 212 19.12 4.97 0.67
CA ILE A 212 18.34 5.32 -0.52
C ILE A 212 18.97 6.47 -1.28
N GLY A 213 19.54 7.46 -0.58
CA GLY A 213 20.30 8.55 -1.20
C GLY A 213 21.48 8.04 -2.03
N SER A 214 22.27 7.12 -1.48
CA SER A 214 23.41 6.51 -2.19
C SER A 214 22.95 5.62 -3.35
N LEU A 215 21.87 4.86 -3.16
CA LEU A 215 21.26 4.08 -4.22
C LEU A 215 20.81 4.97 -5.40
N GLY A 216 20.24 6.15 -5.09
CA GLY A 216 19.82 7.14 -6.07
C GLY A 216 20.94 7.72 -6.94
N LEU A 217 22.22 7.56 -6.53
CA LEU A 217 23.38 7.97 -7.34
C LEU A 217 23.70 6.97 -8.46
N VAL A 218 23.28 5.72 -8.31
CA VAL A 218 23.62 4.62 -9.23
C VAL A 218 22.41 3.99 -9.88
N GLN A 219 21.20 4.25 -9.38
CA GLN A 219 19.93 3.78 -9.92
C GLN A 219 18.86 4.87 -9.87
N THR A 220 17.85 4.75 -10.74
CA THR A 220 16.66 5.58 -10.67
C THR A 220 15.74 5.08 -9.56
N VAL A 221 15.52 5.92 -8.55
CA VAL A 221 14.56 5.72 -7.45
C VAL A 221 13.66 6.95 -7.34
N MET A 222 12.51 6.82 -6.67
CA MET A 222 11.69 8.00 -6.38
C MET A 222 12.41 8.95 -5.42
N PRO A 223 12.28 10.28 -5.59
CA PRO A 223 12.95 11.25 -4.74
C PRO A 223 12.46 11.15 -3.29
N SER A 224 13.29 11.54 -2.32
CA SER A 224 12.84 11.69 -0.94
C SER A 224 11.66 12.67 -0.87
N ASN A 225 10.64 12.33 -0.07
CA ASN A 225 9.43 13.14 0.09
C ASN A 225 9.14 13.49 1.56
N PHE A 226 10.12 13.28 2.43
CA PHE A 226 10.04 13.55 3.86
C PHE A 226 11.40 14.00 4.40
N SER A 227 11.43 14.70 5.55
CA SER A 227 12.67 15.14 6.19
C SER A 227 12.64 14.81 7.68
N LEU A 228 13.55 13.96 8.13
CA LEU A 228 13.70 13.57 9.53
C LEU A 228 14.91 14.24 10.23
N GLY A 229 15.76 14.96 9.50
CA GLY A 229 17.05 15.40 10.02
C GLY A 229 18.03 14.24 10.19
N LEU A 230 19.26 14.53 10.63
CA LEU A 230 20.31 13.52 10.82
C LEU A 230 20.12 12.78 12.15
N HIS A 231 20.41 11.48 12.16
CA HIS A 231 20.19 10.59 13.30
C HIS A 231 21.45 9.82 13.72
N LEU A 232 22.55 10.55 13.86
CA LEU A 232 23.91 10.01 14.06
C LEU A 232 24.08 9.07 15.27
N PHE A 233 23.22 9.16 16.28
CA PHE A 233 23.33 8.35 17.52
C PHE A 233 22.32 7.18 17.60
N THR A 234 21.30 7.13 16.74
CA THR A 234 20.27 6.07 16.74
C THR A 234 20.38 5.15 15.54
N ASP A 235 20.56 5.72 14.35
CA ASP A 235 20.89 5.03 13.11
C ASP A 235 21.56 6.05 12.18
N PRO A 236 22.91 6.03 12.09
CA PRO A 236 23.67 6.97 11.28
C PRO A 236 23.24 6.99 9.81
N LEU A 237 22.67 5.90 9.31
CA LEU A 237 22.24 5.81 7.92
C LEU A 237 20.83 6.34 7.69
N GLY A 238 20.05 6.58 8.75
CA GLY A 238 18.68 7.10 8.66
C GLY A 238 17.69 6.16 7.98
N HIS A 239 17.97 4.85 7.92
CA HIS A 239 17.30 3.92 7.02
C HIS A 239 16.45 2.85 7.74
N SER A 240 16.76 2.54 8.99
CA SER A 240 16.14 1.47 9.75
C SER A 240 14.62 1.62 9.86
N PHE A 241 13.89 0.56 9.52
CA PHE A 241 12.42 0.56 9.58
C PHE A 241 11.91 0.89 10.99
N THR A 242 12.41 0.21 12.02
CA THR A 242 11.91 0.36 13.40
C THR A 242 12.60 1.48 14.16
N LYS A 243 13.91 1.68 13.99
CA LYS A 243 14.68 2.68 14.75
C LYS A 243 14.51 4.10 14.24
N ILE A 244 14.17 4.27 12.96
CA ILE A 244 13.95 5.56 12.32
C ILE A 244 12.50 5.70 11.87
N TYR A 245 12.07 4.92 10.88
CA TYR A 245 10.79 5.18 10.22
C TYR A 245 9.56 4.97 11.12
N LEU A 246 9.54 3.92 11.94
CA LEU A 246 8.50 3.65 12.94
C LEU A 246 8.90 4.04 14.36
N ASN A 247 9.92 4.89 14.53
CA ASN A 247 10.23 5.42 15.85
C ASN A 247 9.13 6.41 16.28
N PRO A 248 8.41 6.16 17.40
CA PRO A 248 7.30 7.02 17.84
C PRO A 248 7.70 8.46 18.16
N SER A 249 8.99 8.70 18.42
CA SER A 249 9.53 10.05 18.65
C SER A 249 9.62 10.88 17.37
N PHE A 250 9.47 10.27 16.19
CA PHE A 250 9.57 10.94 14.91
C PHE A 250 8.23 11.00 14.18
N SER A 251 7.99 12.11 13.46
CA SER A 251 6.74 12.35 12.73
C SER A 251 6.51 11.37 11.57
N ALA A 252 7.57 10.76 11.02
CA ALA A 252 7.47 9.74 9.98
C ALA A 252 6.59 8.55 10.42
N ALA A 253 6.73 8.08 11.66
CA ALA A 253 5.95 6.96 12.18
C ALA A 253 4.45 7.26 12.10
N ARG A 254 4.04 8.44 12.58
CA ARG A 254 2.65 8.89 12.50
C ARG A 254 2.15 8.97 11.07
N GLN A 255 2.97 9.45 10.13
CA GLN A 255 2.58 9.56 8.72
C GLN A 255 2.43 8.18 8.06
N ILE A 256 3.38 7.26 8.27
CA ILE A 256 3.32 5.90 7.74
C ILE A 256 2.06 5.18 8.25
N LEU A 257 1.83 5.21 9.56
CA LEU A 257 0.63 4.60 10.16
C LEU A 257 -0.67 5.23 9.64
N THR A 258 -0.65 6.54 9.35
CA THR A 258 -1.81 7.23 8.75
C THR A 258 -2.08 6.70 7.35
N GLN A 259 -1.04 6.58 6.52
CA GLN A 259 -1.14 6.07 5.16
C GLN A 259 -1.62 4.61 5.15
N VAL A 260 -1.08 3.76 6.05
CA VAL A 260 -1.52 2.37 6.17
C VAL A 260 -3.00 2.29 6.52
N SER A 261 -3.47 3.02 7.54
CA SER A 261 -4.89 3.02 7.91
C SER A 261 -5.79 3.62 6.82
N GLN A 262 -5.35 4.66 6.11
CA GLN A 262 -6.11 5.24 5.00
C GLN A 262 -6.27 4.25 3.85
N GLN A 263 -5.20 3.56 3.47
CA GLN A 263 -5.24 2.54 2.43
C GLN A 263 -6.09 1.34 2.85
N ALA A 264 -5.93 0.88 4.08
CA ALA A 264 -6.68 -0.22 4.66
C ALA A 264 -8.19 0.06 4.70
N ASN A 265 -8.60 1.29 4.99
CA ASN A 265 -10.01 1.67 5.16
C ASN A 265 -10.61 2.35 3.92
N SER A 266 -9.84 2.56 2.87
CA SER A 266 -10.36 3.16 1.63
C SER A 266 -11.42 2.25 1.00
N ALA A 267 -12.48 2.82 0.45
CA ALA A 267 -13.41 2.05 -0.39
C ALA A 267 -12.66 1.51 -1.62
N ALA A 268 -12.98 0.30 -2.06
CA ALA A 268 -12.51 -0.18 -3.36
C ALA A 268 -13.11 0.76 -4.42
N LYS A 269 -12.28 1.56 -5.08
CA LYS A 269 -12.73 2.33 -6.25
C LYS A 269 -13.09 1.31 -7.32
N ALA A 270 -14.34 1.31 -7.77
CA ALA A 270 -14.79 0.45 -8.86
C ALA A 270 -13.85 0.63 -10.05
N ALA A 271 -13.35 -0.48 -10.60
CA ALA A 271 -12.61 -0.45 -11.85
C ALA A 271 -13.52 0.15 -12.92
N VAL A 272 -13.12 1.28 -13.49
CA VAL A 272 -13.77 1.81 -14.69
C VAL A 272 -13.55 0.77 -15.78
N ARG A 273 -14.65 0.17 -16.24
CA ARG A 273 -14.65 -0.80 -17.34
C ARG A 273 -14.31 -0.12 -18.66
#